data_AF-G9ZUK1-F1
#
_entry.id   AF-G9ZUK1-F1
#
_cell.length_a   1.000
_cell.length_b   1.000
_cell.length_c   1.000
_cell.angle_alpha   90.00
_cell.angle_beta   90.00
_cell.angle_gamma   90.00
#
_symmetry.space_group_name_H-M   'P 1'
#
loop_
_entity.id
_entity.type
_entity.pdbx_description
1 polymer ?
#
loop_
_entity_poly.entity_id
_entity_poly.type
_entity_poly.pdbx_seq_one_letter_code
_entity_poly.pdbx_strand_id
1 'polypeptide(L)'
;GGRAAAGAGAGANSPRAIGLRADMDALPMQEITGLPYASKTDGKMHACGHDGHTSMLLGAAKYLAETKNFDGTVHFIFQPAEEDGGGGEVMVKEGLFDRFPCDSVFGIHNDSRTEAGTFVITRGTTNAAADSIDIVVKGLGGHAARPHQAVDPVVAAAHIIVAAQTVVSRWTDPLDSAVVSLCTVHGGTARNVIPEEVTITGTVRTLLPATRDAVEKQLRDVITATAAAHGTQVEIKYVRGYPPVVNTDAPVERARLAATALAGEGRLVRDRAPTMGGEDFSYMANTVPGCFIRLGQVDPSRESFSTHHPRYDFNDAILPSGIAFWASLVEQELAKE
;
A
#
# COMPACT_ATOMS: atom_id res chain seq x y z
N GLY A 1 2.14 17.68 7.55
CA GLY A 1 3.52 17.23 7.86
C GLY A 1 4.39 16.89 6.65
N GLY A 2 3.80 16.58 5.48
CA GLY A 2 4.54 16.42 4.24
C GLY A 2 4.99 17.76 3.63
N ARG A 3 6.02 17.71 2.80
CA ARG A 3 6.50 18.87 2.04
C ARG A 3 6.37 18.56 0.56
N ALA A 4 5.61 19.38 -0.15
CA ALA A 4 5.65 19.44 -1.60
C ALA A 4 6.53 20.63 -2.00
N ALA A 5 7.47 20.41 -2.91
CA ALA A 5 8.30 21.45 -3.51
C ALA A 5 7.96 21.54 -5.00
N ALA A 6 7.77 22.75 -5.52
CA ALA A 6 7.53 22.96 -6.94
C ALA A 6 8.82 23.35 -7.65
N GLY A 7 9.12 22.68 -8.77
CA GLY A 7 10.13 23.09 -9.74
C GLY A 7 9.46 23.54 -11.03
N ALA A 8 9.79 24.73 -11.50
CA ALA A 8 9.31 25.26 -12.79
C ALA A 8 10.38 25.12 -13.87
N GLY A 9 9.97 24.71 -15.08
CA GLY A 9 10.82 24.64 -16.26
C GLY A 9 11.26 26.01 -16.76
N ALA A 10 12.24 26.04 -17.67
CA ALA A 10 12.72 27.29 -18.24
C ALA A 10 11.66 27.83 -19.21
N GLY A 11 11.08 28.99 -18.87
CA GLY A 11 10.04 29.62 -19.67
C GLY A 11 8.66 28.99 -19.51
N ALA A 12 8.32 28.49 -18.31
CA ALA A 12 7.04 27.87 -17.94
C ALA A 12 5.82 28.69 -18.40
N ASN A 13 5.46 28.51 -19.67
CA ASN A 13 4.31 29.12 -20.33
C ASN A 13 3.18 28.09 -20.43
N SER A 14 3.52 26.80 -20.43
CA SER A 14 2.59 25.69 -20.39
C SER A 14 1.92 25.59 -19.01
N PRO A 15 0.57 25.47 -18.94
CA PRO A 15 -0.14 25.27 -17.68
C PRO A 15 -0.06 23.83 -17.15
N ARG A 16 0.58 22.91 -17.90
CA ARG A 16 0.66 21.49 -17.53
C ARG A 16 1.50 21.28 -16.27
N ALA A 17 1.05 20.39 -15.39
CA ALA A 17 1.73 20.08 -14.15
C ALA A 17 1.64 18.60 -13.79
N ILE A 18 2.73 18.01 -13.28
CA ILE A 18 2.70 16.62 -12.78
C ILE A 18 3.32 16.51 -11.38
N GLY A 19 2.82 15.55 -10.61
CA GLY A 19 3.33 15.22 -9.27
C GLY A 19 4.21 13.98 -9.30
N LEU A 20 5.37 14.04 -8.65
CA LEU A 20 6.27 12.90 -8.47
C LEU A 20 6.41 12.63 -6.96
N ARG A 21 6.01 11.45 -6.49
CA ARG A 21 5.96 11.08 -5.08
C ARG A 21 7.10 10.15 -4.69
N ALA A 22 7.71 10.44 -3.55
CA ALA A 22 8.53 9.53 -2.76
C ALA A 22 8.07 9.55 -1.31
N ASP A 23 7.86 8.37 -0.73
CA ASP A 23 7.73 8.15 0.71
C ASP A 23 9.09 8.29 1.42
N MET A 24 9.06 8.57 2.73
CA MET A 24 10.24 8.93 3.50
C MET A 24 10.35 8.24 4.87
N ASP A 25 9.31 7.57 5.34
CA ASP A 25 9.30 6.99 6.68
C ASP A 25 10.08 5.66 6.74
N ALA A 26 10.48 5.30 7.95
CA ALA A 26 11.18 4.08 8.29
C ALA A 26 10.30 3.18 9.16
N LEU A 27 10.68 1.90 9.26
CA LEU A 27 9.94 0.90 10.03
C LEU A 27 10.39 0.83 11.50
N PRO A 28 9.50 0.49 12.45
CA PRO A 28 9.82 0.30 13.87
C PRO A 28 10.49 -1.06 14.12
N MET A 29 11.66 -1.28 13.53
CA MET A 29 12.40 -2.54 13.66
C MET A 29 13.91 -2.32 13.76
N GLN A 30 14.58 -3.29 14.38
CA GLN A 30 16.03 -3.26 14.56
C GLN A 30 16.75 -3.66 13.27
N GLU A 31 17.66 -2.81 12.82
CA GLU A 31 18.58 -3.13 11.74
C GLU A 31 19.70 -4.05 12.23
N ILE A 32 19.95 -5.13 11.48
CA ILE A 32 21.02 -6.11 11.74
C ILE A 32 21.83 -6.40 10.47
N THR A 33 21.89 -5.44 9.54
CA THR A 33 22.67 -5.53 8.29
C THR A 33 24.17 -5.58 8.57
N GLY A 34 24.64 -4.88 9.61
CA GLY A 34 26.06 -4.71 9.92
C GLY A 34 26.80 -3.78 8.95
N LEU A 35 26.07 -3.04 8.10
CA LEU A 35 26.64 -2.13 7.11
C LEU A 35 27.26 -0.89 7.79
N PRO A 36 28.29 -0.27 7.19
CA PRO A 36 28.94 0.92 7.76
C PRO A 36 28.01 2.15 7.84
N TYR A 37 26.91 2.14 7.09
CA TYR A 37 25.88 3.17 7.07
C TYR A 37 24.56 2.71 7.69
N ALA A 38 24.57 1.61 8.47
CA ALA A 38 23.40 1.15 9.20
C ALA A 38 22.82 2.25 10.11
N SER A 39 21.52 2.16 10.36
CA SER A 39 20.77 3.09 11.20
C SER A 39 21.46 3.32 12.55
N LYS A 40 21.60 4.60 12.90
CA LYS A 40 22.08 5.05 14.21
C LYS A 40 20.94 5.25 15.22
N THR A 41 19.70 5.04 14.79
CA THR A 41 18.51 5.16 15.63
C THR A 41 18.04 3.77 16.02
N ASP A 42 18.19 3.45 17.31
CA ASP A 42 17.81 2.13 17.85
C ASP A 42 16.34 1.79 17.55
N GLY A 43 16.09 0.56 17.12
CA GLY A 43 14.75 0.09 16.75
C GLY A 43 14.11 0.79 15.54
N LYS A 44 14.89 1.46 14.67
CA LYS A 44 14.42 2.08 13.42
C LYS A 44 15.29 1.67 12.24
N MET A 45 14.67 1.30 11.12
CA MET A 45 15.36 0.86 9.90
C MET A 45 14.56 1.23 8.64
N HIS A 46 15.23 1.67 7.58
CA HIS A 46 14.64 1.75 6.24
C HIS A 46 14.61 0.38 5.57
N ALA A 47 13.75 -0.52 6.07
CA ALA A 47 13.63 -1.87 5.54
C ALA A 47 12.71 -1.99 4.31
N CYS A 48 12.16 -0.89 3.80
CA CYS A 48 11.30 -0.85 2.61
C CYS A 48 11.90 -0.06 1.44
N GLY A 49 13.07 0.57 1.62
CA GLY A 49 13.78 1.31 0.57
C GLY A 49 13.33 2.76 0.36
N HIS A 50 12.55 3.34 1.29
CA HIS A 50 12.05 4.71 1.22
C HIS A 50 13.16 5.78 1.22
N ASP A 51 14.31 5.46 1.83
CA ASP A 51 15.56 6.21 1.69
C ASP A 51 16.06 6.24 0.24
N GLY A 52 16.03 5.11 -0.45
CA GLY A 52 16.29 4.99 -1.88
C GLY A 52 15.29 5.77 -2.72
N HIS A 53 13.99 5.68 -2.41
CA HIS A 53 12.92 6.43 -3.11
C HIS A 53 13.14 7.94 -3.01
N THR A 54 13.39 8.43 -1.80
CA THR A 54 13.69 9.83 -1.51
C THR A 54 14.97 10.28 -2.25
N SER A 55 16.02 9.44 -2.23
CA SER A 55 17.28 9.74 -2.93
C SER A 55 17.12 9.84 -4.44
N MET A 56 16.35 8.93 -5.06
CA MET A 56 16.06 8.99 -6.49
C MET A 56 15.29 10.25 -6.86
N LEU A 57 14.27 10.63 -6.07
CA LEU A 57 13.48 11.81 -6.36
C LEU A 57 14.28 13.10 -6.17
N LEU A 58 15.11 13.19 -5.13
CA LEU A 58 16.02 14.32 -4.91
C LEU A 58 17.06 14.45 -6.05
N GLY A 59 17.60 13.33 -6.52
CA GLY A 59 18.53 13.32 -7.66
C GLY A 59 17.88 13.84 -8.94
N ALA A 60 16.64 13.42 -9.22
CA ALA A 60 15.86 13.91 -10.35
C ALA A 60 15.52 15.40 -10.21
N ALA A 61 15.11 15.83 -9.02
CA ALA A 61 14.82 17.24 -8.74
C ALA A 61 16.04 18.13 -9.00
N LYS A 62 17.23 17.70 -8.55
CA LYS A 62 18.49 18.40 -8.82
C LYS A 62 18.74 18.51 -10.33
N TYR A 63 18.70 17.39 -11.04
CA TYR A 63 18.92 17.35 -12.50
C TYR A 63 17.97 18.30 -13.24
N LEU A 64 16.66 18.18 -12.98
CA LEU A 64 15.62 18.97 -13.64
C LEU A 64 15.73 20.47 -13.32
N ALA A 65 16.17 20.82 -12.11
CA ALA A 65 16.39 22.22 -11.73
C ALA A 65 17.63 22.83 -12.42
N GLU A 66 18.64 22.02 -12.70
CA GLU A 66 19.87 22.44 -13.42
C GLU A 66 19.64 22.53 -14.93
N THR A 67 18.95 21.56 -15.54
CA THR A 67 18.75 21.51 -16.99
C THR A 67 17.54 22.30 -17.46
N LYS A 68 16.45 22.29 -16.67
CA LYS A 68 15.16 22.93 -16.99
C LYS A 68 14.67 22.61 -18.40
N ASN A 69 14.89 21.37 -18.85
CA ASN A 69 14.61 20.91 -20.20
C ASN A 69 13.16 20.46 -20.38
N PHE A 70 12.22 21.27 -19.91
CA PHE A 70 10.77 21.02 -20.00
C PHE A 70 10.01 22.35 -19.93
N ASP A 71 8.75 22.36 -20.35
CA ASP A 71 7.80 23.48 -20.26
C ASP A 71 6.55 23.06 -19.46
N GLY A 72 6.46 23.56 -18.23
CA GLY A 72 5.42 23.24 -17.27
C GLY A 72 5.94 23.23 -15.83
N THR A 73 5.19 22.60 -14.93
CA THR A 73 5.51 22.50 -13.51
C THR A 73 5.66 21.05 -13.04
N VAL A 74 6.67 20.77 -12.23
CA VAL A 74 6.83 19.49 -11.54
C VAL A 74 6.71 19.71 -10.04
N HIS A 75 5.81 18.97 -9.39
CA HIS A 75 5.63 18.96 -7.96
C HIS A 75 6.31 17.73 -7.36
N PHE A 76 7.42 17.93 -6.64
CA PHE A 76 8.12 16.88 -5.90
C PHE A 76 7.44 16.70 -4.53
N ILE A 77 6.80 15.56 -4.34
CA ILE A 77 5.96 15.24 -3.19
C ILE A 77 6.74 14.28 -2.28
N PHE A 78 7.21 14.80 -1.15
CA PHE A 78 7.92 14.01 -0.15
C PHE A 78 6.95 13.67 0.99
N GLN A 79 6.47 12.42 0.96
CA GLN A 79 5.38 11.95 1.79
C GLN A 79 5.90 11.26 3.06
N PRO A 80 5.46 11.66 4.25
CA PRO A 80 5.73 10.91 5.47
C PRO A 80 4.73 9.76 5.66
N ALA A 81 5.05 8.84 6.56
CA ALA A 81 4.11 7.93 7.21
C ALA A 81 3.27 7.05 6.25
N GLU A 82 3.91 6.48 5.23
CA GLU A 82 3.31 5.47 4.34
C GLU A 82 3.01 4.16 5.10
N GLU A 83 3.93 3.68 5.95
CA GLU A 83 3.91 2.30 6.44
C GLU A 83 2.70 1.98 7.34
N ASP A 84 2.28 2.93 8.18
CA ASP A 84 1.15 2.76 9.13
C ASP A 84 0.36 4.04 9.39
N GLY A 85 0.77 5.18 8.82
CA GLY A 85 0.21 6.49 9.16
C GLY A 85 -0.78 7.06 8.16
N GLY A 86 -0.89 6.47 6.95
CA GLY A 86 -1.72 7.00 5.87
C GLY A 86 -1.38 8.45 5.51
N GLY A 87 -0.09 8.81 5.50
CA GLY A 87 0.33 10.19 5.26
C GLY A 87 -0.11 10.73 3.90
N GLY A 88 -0.28 9.89 2.89
CA GLY A 88 -0.87 10.25 1.61
C GLY A 88 -2.31 10.76 1.76
N GLU A 89 -3.13 10.10 2.59
CA GLU A 89 -4.50 10.55 2.88
C GLU A 89 -4.51 11.92 3.56
N VAL A 90 -3.65 12.10 4.57
CA VAL A 90 -3.55 13.36 5.30
C VAL A 90 -3.11 14.49 4.38
N MET A 91 -2.12 14.26 3.51
CA MET A 91 -1.67 15.28 2.56
C MET A 91 -2.78 15.68 1.59
N VAL A 92 -3.53 14.71 1.05
CA VAL A 92 -4.69 15.00 0.18
C VAL A 92 -5.74 15.82 0.93
N LYS A 93 -6.11 15.41 2.16
CA LYS A 93 -7.07 16.14 3.01
C LYS A 93 -6.60 17.55 3.40
N GLU A 94 -5.29 17.76 3.54
CA GLU A 94 -4.66 19.07 3.79
C GLU A 94 -4.52 19.93 2.50
N GLY A 95 -5.16 19.52 1.41
CA GLY A 95 -5.24 20.28 0.16
C GLY A 95 -3.98 20.18 -0.70
N LEU A 96 -3.30 19.03 -0.74
CA LEU A 96 -2.12 18.81 -1.59
C LEU A 96 -2.38 19.24 -3.04
N PHE A 97 -3.44 18.73 -3.67
CA PHE A 97 -3.75 19.03 -5.07
C PHE A 97 -4.50 20.36 -5.27
N ASP A 98 -5.06 20.94 -4.21
CA ASP A 98 -5.61 22.31 -4.27
C ASP A 98 -4.48 23.34 -4.32
N ARG A 99 -3.39 23.10 -3.57
CA ARG A 99 -2.23 23.99 -3.48
C ARG A 99 -1.21 23.74 -4.59
N PHE A 100 -1.13 22.51 -5.07
CA PHE A 100 -0.19 22.04 -6.07
C PHE A 100 -0.95 21.20 -7.12
N PRO A 101 -1.72 21.86 -8.01
CA PRO A 101 -2.54 21.16 -8.99
C PRO A 101 -1.67 20.33 -9.94
N CYS A 102 -2.11 19.11 -10.22
CA CYS A 102 -1.43 18.16 -11.09
C CYS A 102 -2.44 17.55 -12.08
N ASP A 103 -2.05 17.43 -13.34
CA ASP A 103 -2.76 16.66 -14.37
C ASP A 103 -2.63 15.14 -14.12
N SER A 104 -1.51 14.72 -13.50
CA SER A 104 -1.29 13.35 -13.06
C SER A 104 -0.24 13.24 -11.97
N VAL A 105 -0.25 12.12 -11.24
CA VAL A 105 0.69 11.82 -10.16
C VAL A 105 1.38 10.47 -10.38
N PHE A 106 2.67 10.40 -10.07
CA PHE A 106 3.47 9.20 -10.25
C PHE A 106 4.23 8.84 -8.97
N GLY A 107 4.35 7.55 -8.67
CA GLY A 107 5.16 7.03 -7.57
C GLY A 107 6.04 5.87 -8.04
N ILE A 108 7.20 5.69 -7.42
CA ILE A 108 8.07 4.53 -7.65
C ILE A 108 8.30 3.82 -6.33
N HIS A 109 8.20 2.50 -6.38
CA HIS A 109 8.70 1.62 -5.33
C HIS A 109 9.73 0.67 -5.93
N ASN A 110 10.82 0.42 -5.23
CA ASN A 110 11.74 -0.66 -5.60
C ASN A 110 11.04 -2.04 -5.54
N ASP A 111 11.58 -3.03 -6.24
CA ASP A 111 11.02 -4.39 -6.25
C ASP A 111 12.09 -5.44 -6.03
N SER A 112 12.07 -6.05 -4.83
CA SER A 112 13.00 -7.09 -4.39
C SER A 112 12.79 -8.46 -5.05
N ARG A 113 11.93 -8.56 -6.07
CA ARG A 113 11.66 -9.80 -6.83
C ARG A 113 11.96 -9.63 -8.32
N THR A 114 12.31 -8.43 -8.75
CA THR A 114 12.49 -8.07 -10.17
C THR A 114 13.94 -7.68 -10.41
N GLU A 115 14.53 -8.14 -11.51
CA GLU A 115 15.92 -7.87 -11.88
C GLU A 115 16.21 -6.36 -11.94
N ALA A 116 17.39 -5.97 -11.44
CA ALA A 116 17.85 -4.59 -11.40
C ALA A 116 17.70 -3.87 -12.75
N GLY A 117 17.13 -2.66 -12.72
CA GLY A 117 16.92 -1.84 -13.92
C GLY A 117 15.73 -2.25 -14.81
N THR A 118 14.94 -3.24 -14.39
CA THR A 118 13.69 -3.62 -15.06
C THR A 118 12.53 -2.84 -14.44
N PHE A 119 11.70 -2.21 -15.27
CA PHE A 119 10.50 -1.50 -14.84
C PHE A 119 9.28 -2.40 -14.96
N VAL A 120 8.43 -2.42 -13.93
CA VAL A 120 7.11 -3.06 -13.99
C VAL A 120 6.04 -1.99 -13.89
N ILE A 121 5.24 -1.86 -14.95
CA ILE A 121 4.20 -0.84 -15.09
C ILE A 121 2.94 -1.52 -15.60
N THR A 122 2.13 -1.96 -14.63
CA THR A 122 0.86 -2.64 -14.86
C THR A 122 -0.29 -1.64 -14.95
N ARG A 123 -1.23 -1.87 -15.87
CA ARG A 123 -2.49 -1.13 -15.98
C ARG A 123 -3.53 -1.70 -15.02
N GLY A 124 -4.37 -0.85 -14.43
CA GLY A 124 -5.38 -1.28 -13.47
C GLY A 124 -4.80 -1.51 -12.07
N THR A 125 -5.41 -2.40 -11.29
CA THR A 125 -5.01 -2.61 -9.89
C THR A 125 -3.59 -3.18 -9.79
N THR A 126 -2.74 -2.57 -8.95
CA THR A 126 -1.39 -3.07 -8.64
C THR A 126 -1.21 -3.52 -7.20
N ASN A 127 -1.92 -2.88 -6.26
CA ASN A 127 -1.88 -3.16 -4.83
C ASN A 127 -3.32 -3.27 -4.31
N ALA A 128 -3.54 -4.17 -3.35
CA ALA A 128 -4.85 -4.37 -2.76
C ALA A 128 -5.24 -3.25 -1.79
N ALA A 129 -6.54 -3.09 -1.61
CA ALA A 129 -7.08 -2.41 -0.45
C ALA A 129 -6.65 -3.13 0.85
N ALA A 130 -6.52 -2.38 1.93
CA ALA A 130 -6.04 -2.86 3.21
C ALA A 130 -6.95 -2.42 4.36
N ASP A 131 -7.87 -3.30 4.77
CA ASP A 131 -8.86 -3.01 5.81
C ASP A 131 -8.58 -3.81 7.09
N SER A 132 -9.12 -3.33 8.21
CA SER A 132 -9.09 -4.03 9.50
C SER A 132 -10.50 -4.30 10.01
N ILE A 133 -10.64 -5.41 10.74
CA ILE A 133 -11.89 -5.81 11.36
C ILE A 133 -11.63 -6.31 12.78
N ASP A 134 -12.30 -5.70 13.74
CA ASP A 134 -12.36 -6.14 15.13
C ASP A 134 -13.80 -6.59 15.44
N ILE A 135 -13.94 -7.77 16.04
CA ILE A 135 -15.22 -8.38 16.38
C ILE A 135 -15.20 -8.70 17.87
N VAL A 136 -16.19 -8.21 18.61
CA VAL A 136 -16.43 -8.62 20.00
C VAL A 136 -17.72 -9.43 20.03
N VAL A 137 -17.61 -10.72 20.37
CA VAL A 137 -18.75 -11.63 20.52
C VAL A 137 -19.13 -11.66 21.99
N LYS A 138 -20.34 -11.21 22.32
CA LYS A 138 -20.88 -11.13 23.68
C LYS A 138 -21.91 -12.22 23.91
N GLY A 139 -21.72 -12.99 24.96
CA GLY A 139 -22.61 -14.06 25.40
C GLY A 139 -23.08 -13.84 26.84
N LEU A 140 -23.29 -14.94 27.54
CA LEU A 140 -23.61 -14.98 28.96
C LEU A 140 -22.73 -16.05 29.60
N GLY A 141 -21.81 -15.62 30.46
CA GLY A 141 -20.89 -16.53 31.14
C GLY A 141 -21.60 -17.47 32.12
N GLY A 142 -20.89 -18.52 32.54
CA GLY A 142 -21.46 -19.49 33.47
C GLY A 142 -20.54 -20.65 33.83
N HIS A 143 -21.01 -21.53 34.71
CA HIS A 143 -20.26 -22.73 35.07
C HIS A 143 -20.30 -23.73 33.90
N ALA A 144 -19.13 -24.21 33.46
CA ALA A 144 -19.03 -25.12 32.30
C ALA A 144 -19.81 -26.45 32.44
N ALA A 145 -20.18 -26.86 33.66
CA ALA A 145 -21.00 -28.06 33.90
C ALA A 145 -22.51 -27.80 33.73
N ARG A 146 -22.93 -26.55 33.50
CA ARG A 146 -24.32 -26.13 33.33
C ARG A 146 -24.48 -25.23 32.09
N PRO A 147 -24.08 -25.70 30.89
CA PRO A 147 -24.05 -24.86 29.69
C PRO A 147 -25.46 -24.36 29.28
N HIS A 148 -26.52 -25.07 29.63
CA HIS A 148 -27.91 -24.66 29.40
C HIS A 148 -28.34 -23.39 30.18
N GLN A 149 -27.51 -22.92 31.12
CA GLN A 149 -27.73 -21.67 31.88
C GLN A 149 -26.86 -20.52 31.35
N ALA A 150 -26.11 -20.74 30.27
CA ALA A 150 -25.17 -19.81 29.67
C ALA A 150 -25.45 -19.64 28.17
N VAL A 151 -24.80 -18.65 27.56
CA VAL A 151 -24.77 -18.45 26.11
C VAL A 151 -23.29 -18.36 25.74
N ASP A 152 -22.74 -19.41 25.14
CA ASP A 152 -21.30 -19.59 25.00
C ASP A 152 -20.72 -18.77 23.82
N PRO A 153 -19.95 -17.70 24.08
CA PRO A 153 -19.36 -16.88 23.02
C PRO A 153 -18.18 -17.56 22.33
N VAL A 154 -17.55 -18.58 22.94
CA VAL A 154 -16.44 -19.35 22.32
C VAL A 154 -16.96 -20.19 21.18
N VAL A 155 -18.10 -20.88 21.40
CA VAL A 155 -18.74 -21.68 20.34
C VAL A 155 -19.25 -20.79 19.22
N ALA A 156 -19.85 -19.64 19.54
CA ALA A 156 -20.30 -18.68 18.55
C ALA A 156 -19.13 -18.10 17.72
N ALA A 157 -18.04 -17.71 18.38
CA ALA A 157 -16.82 -17.21 17.73
C ALA A 157 -16.22 -18.23 16.74
N ALA A 158 -16.16 -19.51 17.12
CA ALA A 158 -15.68 -20.57 16.23
C ALA A 158 -16.52 -20.68 14.95
N HIS A 159 -17.84 -20.64 15.07
CA HIS A 159 -18.73 -20.66 13.91
C HIS A 159 -18.64 -19.37 13.07
N ILE A 160 -18.48 -18.21 13.70
CA ILE A 160 -18.24 -16.94 13.01
C ILE A 160 -16.98 -17.03 12.14
N ILE A 161 -15.88 -17.58 12.68
CA ILE A 161 -14.62 -17.73 11.94
C ILE A 161 -14.82 -18.56 10.68
N VAL A 162 -15.50 -19.70 10.80
CA VAL A 162 -15.79 -20.60 9.68
C VAL A 162 -16.73 -19.92 8.67
N ALA A 163 -17.80 -19.29 9.14
CA ALA A 163 -18.78 -18.64 8.27
C ALA A 163 -18.18 -17.45 7.51
N ALA A 164 -17.28 -16.67 8.12
CA ALA A 164 -16.59 -15.56 7.46
C ALA A 164 -15.78 -16.02 6.23
N GLN A 165 -15.25 -17.25 6.22
CA GLN A 165 -14.49 -17.79 5.07
C GLN A 165 -15.39 -18.04 3.84
N THR A 166 -16.71 -18.11 4.04
CA THR A 166 -17.66 -18.25 2.92
C THR A 166 -17.74 -17.00 2.07
N VAL A 167 -17.41 -15.82 2.61
CA VAL A 167 -17.40 -14.55 1.86
C VAL A 167 -16.46 -14.66 0.66
N VAL A 168 -15.19 -14.99 0.91
CA VAL A 168 -14.21 -15.18 -0.18
C VAL A 168 -14.56 -16.38 -1.03
N SER A 169 -14.88 -17.52 -0.41
CA SER A 169 -14.99 -18.76 -1.18
C SER A 169 -16.26 -18.86 -2.01
N ARG A 170 -17.39 -18.27 -1.59
CA ARG A 170 -18.73 -18.47 -2.19
C ARG A 170 -19.43 -17.20 -2.66
N TRP A 171 -19.00 -16.01 -2.23
CA TRP A 171 -19.69 -14.74 -2.54
C TRP A 171 -18.84 -13.76 -3.34
N THR A 172 -17.52 -13.91 -3.35
CA THR A 172 -16.62 -13.20 -4.26
C THR A 172 -16.58 -13.90 -5.62
N ASP A 173 -16.51 -13.12 -6.71
CA ASP A 173 -16.29 -13.65 -8.06
C ASP A 173 -14.99 -14.48 -8.07
N PRO A 174 -15.00 -15.73 -8.55
CA PRO A 174 -13.79 -16.56 -8.61
C PRO A 174 -12.68 -16.01 -9.51
N LEU A 175 -12.96 -15.02 -10.36
CA LEU A 175 -11.98 -14.29 -11.17
C LEU A 175 -11.45 -13.02 -10.49
N ASP A 176 -12.03 -12.64 -9.35
CA ASP A 176 -11.55 -11.55 -8.51
C ASP A 176 -10.82 -12.11 -7.27
N SER A 177 -10.10 -11.24 -6.56
CA SER A 177 -9.33 -11.62 -5.37
C SER A 177 -9.77 -10.82 -4.14
N ALA A 178 -10.08 -11.59 -3.09
CA ALA A 178 -10.28 -11.11 -1.74
C ALA A 178 -9.56 -12.03 -0.75
N VAL A 179 -9.06 -11.47 0.34
CA VAL A 179 -8.49 -12.24 1.46
C VAL A 179 -9.17 -11.73 2.74
N VAL A 180 -9.63 -12.67 3.57
CA VAL A 180 -10.13 -12.41 4.91
C VAL A 180 -9.29 -13.24 5.87
N SER A 181 -8.52 -12.57 6.72
CA SER A 181 -7.67 -13.23 7.72
C SER A 181 -8.10 -12.79 9.11
N LEU A 182 -8.64 -13.72 9.90
CA LEU A 182 -8.95 -13.51 11.31
C LEU A 182 -7.75 -14.02 12.12
N CYS A 183 -6.90 -13.09 12.54
CA CYS A 183 -5.54 -13.35 12.97
C CYS A 183 -5.41 -13.63 14.47
N THR A 184 -6.33 -13.11 15.29
CA THR A 184 -6.30 -13.32 16.74
C THR A 184 -7.67 -13.76 17.25
N VAL A 185 -7.67 -14.55 18.32
CA VAL A 185 -8.88 -14.96 19.05
C VAL A 185 -8.53 -15.01 20.54
N HIS A 186 -9.24 -14.24 21.36
CA HIS A 186 -9.02 -14.18 22.80
C HIS A 186 -10.34 -14.28 23.56
N GLY A 187 -10.41 -15.17 24.56
CA GLY A 187 -11.57 -15.29 25.45
C GLY A 187 -11.38 -16.41 26.47
N GLY A 188 -12.01 -16.26 27.64
CA GLY A 188 -11.87 -17.20 28.75
C GLY A 188 -10.63 -16.97 29.61
N THR A 189 -10.74 -17.32 30.89
CA THR A 189 -9.65 -17.21 31.87
C THR A 189 -9.43 -18.50 32.68
N ALA A 190 -10.42 -19.41 32.68
CA ALA A 190 -10.39 -20.66 33.43
C ALA A 190 -11.06 -21.80 32.66
N ARG A 191 -10.54 -23.03 32.80
CA ARG A 191 -11.01 -24.23 32.08
C ARG A 191 -12.44 -24.69 32.40
N ASN A 192 -13.03 -24.21 33.50
CA ASN A 192 -14.35 -24.62 34.00
C ASN A 192 -15.38 -23.50 33.99
N VAL A 193 -15.09 -22.39 33.29
CA VAL A 193 -15.94 -21.21 33.17
C VAL A 193 -16.17 -20.90 31.70
N ILE A 194 -17.43 -20.75 31.31
CA ILE A 194 -17.84 -20.18 30.03
C ILE A 194 -17.67 -18.65 30.17
N PRO A 195 -16.88 -17.98 29.31
CA PRO A 195 -16.66 -16.54 29.41
C PRO A 195 -17.88 -15.72 29.00
N GLU A 196 -17.86 -14.44 29.32
CA GLU A 196 -18.89 -13.48 28.88
C GLU A 196 -18.63 -12.96 27.46
N GLU A 197 -17.38 -12.96 27.00
CA GLU A 197 -17.01 -12.46 25.67
C GLU A 197 -15.80 -13.16 25.04
N VAL A 198 -15.69 -13.01 23.72
CA VAL A 198 -14.54 -13.38 22.89
C VAL A 198 -14.24 -12.24 21.92
N THR A 199 -12.98 -11.85 21.79
CA THR A 199 -12.54 -10.85 20.81
C THR A 199 -11.76 -11.51 19.68
N ILE A 200 -12.05 -11.11 18.44
CA ILE A 200 -11.37 -11.55 17.22
C ILE A 200 -10.87 -10.31 16.49
N THR A 201 -9.62 -10.29 16.07
CA THR A 201 -9.10 -9.22 15.19
C THR A 201 -8.55 -9.80 13.90
N GLY A 202 -8.63 -9.03 12.83
CA GLY A 202 -8.24 -9.49 11.52
C GLY A 202 -8.06 -8.39 10.49
N THR A 203 -7.76 -8.81 9.26
CA THR A 203 -7.58 -7.94 8.12
C THR A 203 -8.32 -8.45 6.90
N VAL A 204 -8.74 -7.51 6.05
CA VAL A 204 -9.38 -7.80 4.77
C VAL A 204 -8.59 -7.13 3.66
N ARG A 205 -8.34 -7.86 2.57
CA ARG A 205 -7.68 -7.36 1.36
C ARG A 205 -8.57 -7.59 0.14
N THR A 206 -8.67 -6.61 -0.75
CA THR A 206 -9.47 -6.72 -1.99
C THR A 206 -8.82 -5.94 -3.13
N LEU A 207 -8.93 -6.43 -4.37
CA LEU A 207 -8.30 -5.76 -5.53
C LEU A 207 -9.20 -4.72 -6.20
N LEU A 208 -10.52 -4.90 -6.13
CA LEU A 208 -11.49 -4.01 -6.77
C LEU A 208 -12.31 -3.24 -5.73
N PRO A 209 -12.60 -1.94 -5.97
CA PRO A 209 -13.45 -1.16 -5.08
C PRO A 209 -14.84 -1.79 -4.85
N ALA A 210 -15.48 -2.29 -5.91
CA ALA A 210 -16.79 -2.94 -5.80
C ALA A 210 -16.75 -4.20 -4.93
N THR A 211 -15.64 -4.95 -5.00
CA THR A 211 -15.44 -6.15 -4.18
C THR A 211 -15.13 -5.81 -2.75
N ARG A 212 -14.41 -4.72 -2.49
CA ARG A 212 -14.25 -4.17 -1.13
C ARG A 212 -15.60 -3.88 -0.49
N ASP A 213 -16.49 -3.19 -1.22
CA ASP A 213 -17.84 -2.87 -0.76
C ASP A 213 -18.68 -4.12 -0.47
N ALA A 214 -18.65 -5.09 -1.40
CA ALA A 214 -19.37 -6.34 -1.26
C ALA A 214 -18.85 -7.17 -0.07
N VAL A 215 -17.54 -7.33 0.07
CA VAL A 215 -16.91 -8.12 1.14
C VAL A 215 -17.17 -7.50 2.51
N GLU A 216 -17.06 -6.18 2.68
CA GLU A 216 -17.40 -5.53 3.95
C GLU A 216 -18.85 -5.83 4.35
N LYS A 217 -19.78 -5.61 3.42
CA LYS A 217 -21.21 -5.85 3.68
C LYS A 217 -21.47 -7.31 4.06
N GLN A 218 -20.95 -8.25 3.26
CA GLN A 218 -21.17 -9.68 3.45
C GLN A 218 -20.56 -10.19 4.76
N LEU A 219 -19.38 -9.69 5.14
CA LEU A 219 -18.79 -10.00 6.44
C LEU A 219 -19.69 -9.55 7.58
N ARG A 220 -20.16 -8.30 7.56
CA ARG A 220 -21.08 -7.80 8.60
C ARG A 220 -22.34 -8.64 8.71
N ASP A 221 -22.94 -8.98 7.57
CA ASP A 221 -24.16 -9.77 7.52
C ASP A 221 -23.95 -11.20 8.08
N VAL A 222 -22.91 -11.92 7.62
CA VAL A 222 -22.68 -13.31 8.03
C VAL A 222 -22.24 -13.43 9.49
N ILE A 223 -21.42 -12.50 9.98
CA ILE A 223 -20.99 -12.46 11.38
C ILE A 223 -22.20 -12.22 12.29
N THR A 224 -23.02 -11.22 11.95
CA THR A 224 -24.22 -10.87 12.72
C THR A 224 -25.24 -12.01 12.74
N ALA A 225 -25.51 -12.62 11.59
CA ALA A 225 -26.45 -13.74 11.48
C ALA A 225 -25.95 -14.97 12.26
N THR A 226 -24.66 -15.27 12.18
CA THR A 226 -24.06 -16.42 12.87
C THR A 226 -24.06 -16.23 14.38
N ALA A 227 -23.79 -15.02 14.87
CA ALA A 227 -23.92 -14.68 16.29
C ALA A 227 -25.37 -14.88 16.78
N ALA A 228 -26.33 -14.31 16.06
CA ALA A 228 -27.75 -14.43 16.40
C ALA A 228 -28.23 -15.89 16.45
N ALA A 229 -27.76 -16.74 15.53
CA ALA A 229 -28.08 -18.17 15.53
C ALA A 229 -27.59 -18.91 16.79
N HIS A 230 -26.56 -18.40 17.47
CA HIS A 230 -26.03 -18.94 18.72
C HIS A 230 -26.56 -18.20 19.96
N GLY A 231 -27.49 -17.26 19.80
CA GLY A 231 -28.03 -16.43 20.89
C GLY A 231 -27.05 -15.37 21.41
N THR A 232 -25.91 -15.15 20.76
CA THR A 232 -24.93 -14.12 21.12
C THR A 232 -25.20 -12.80 20.41
N GLN A 233 -24.59 -11.73 20.91
CA GLN A 233 -24.53 -10.43 20.26
C GLN A 233 -23.12 -10.16 19.74
N VAL A 234 -22.98 -9.31 18.73
CA VAL A 234 -21.68 -8.92 18.20
C VAL A 234 -21.56 -7.41 18.04
N GLU A 235 -20.38 -6.90 18.37
CA GLU A 235 -19.94 -5.57 17.98
C GLU A 235 -18.86 -5.71 16.91
N ILE A 236 -19.08 -5.08 15.76
CA ILE A 236 -18.16 -5.16 14.60
C ILE A 236 -17.62 -3.77 14.31
N LYS A 237 -16.34 -3.58 14.59
CA LYS A 237 -15.60 -2.39 14.16
C LYS A 237 -14.81 -2.75 12.91
N TYR A 238 -15.32 -2.31 11.76
CA TYR A 238 -14.61 -2.41 10.49
C TYR A 238 -14.04 -1.04 10.15
N VAL A 239 -12.74 -0.97 9.89
CA VAL A 239 -12.07 0.26 9.48
C VAL A 239 -11.53 0.06 8.08
N ARG A 240 -12.04 0.87 7.15
CA ARG A 240 -11.47 0.97 5.82
C ARG A 240 -10.12 1.67 5.91
N GLY A 241 -9.05 0.96 5.58
CA GLY A 241 -7.71 1.53 5.46
C GLY A 241 -7.40 1.89 4.01
N TYR A 242 -6.19 1.57 3.54
CA TYR A 242 -5.73 2.01 2.23
C TYR A 242 -6.65 1.47 1.12
N PRO A 243 -7.11 2.30 0.17
CA PRO A 243 -7.79 1.82 -1.03
C PRO A 243 -6.84 1.03 -1.94
N PRO A 244 -7.36 0.28 -2.92
CA PRO A 244 -6.50 -0.37 -3.89
C PRO A 244 -5.79 0.69 -4.74
N VAL A 245 -4.52 0.45 -5.09
CA VAL A 245 -3.81 1.30 -6.06
C VAL A 245 -4.26 0.90 -7.45
N VAL A 246 -4.91 1.81 -8.16
CA VAL A 246 -5.38 1.60 -9.53
C VAL A 246 -4.64 2.55 -10.47
N ASN A 247 -3.81 1.97 -11.32
CA ASN A 247 -3.08 2.71 -12.34
C ASN A 247 -4.00 3.06 -13.51
N THR A 248 -4.01 4.35 -13.88
CA THR A 248 -4.87 4.90 -14.94
C THR A 248 -4.19 4.87 -16.31
N ASP A 249 -5.01 4.73 -17.35
CA ASP A 249 -4.56 4.44 -18.72
C ASP A 249 -3.51 5.40 -19.28
N ALA A 250 -3.75 6.72 -19.21
CA ALA A 250 -2.85 7.70 -19.80
C ALA A 250 -1.51 7.81 -19.03
N PRO A 251 -1.49 7.98 -17.69
CA PRO A 251 -0.25 7.92 -16.91
C PRO A 251 0.55 6.62 -17.12
N VAL A 252 -0.12 5.46 -17.25
CA VAL A 252 0.53 4.18 -17.53
C VAL A 252 1.32 4.23 -18.84
N GLU A 253 0.71 4.70 -19.92
CA GLU A 253 1.40 4.76 -21.22
C GLU A 253 2.57 5.74 -21.19
N ARG A 254 2.44 6.87 -20.49
CA ARG A 254 3.53 7.83 -20.33
C ARG A 254 4.71 7.25 -19.55
N ALA A 255 4.42 6.58 -18.44
CA ALA A 255 5.44 5.90 -17.66
C ALA A 255 6.12 4.79 -18.46
N ARG A 256 5.37 4.04 -19.29
CA ARG A 256 5.92 3.02 -20.19
C ARG A 256 6.84 3.62 -21.25
N LEU A 257 6.47 4.74 -21.88
CA LEU A 257 7.32 5.43 -22.84
C LEU A 257 8.65 5.89 -22.21
N ALA A 258 8.59 6.48 -21.01
CA ALA A 258 9.78 6.87 -20.26
C ALA A 258 10.68 5.67 -19.91
N ALA A 259 10.09 4.58 -19.42
CA ALA A 259 10.83 3.36 -19.10
C ALA A 259 11.46 2.71 -20.35
N THR A 260 10.69 2.58 -21.44
CA THR A 260 11.19 1.99 -22.70
C THR A 260 12.31 2.83 -23.31
N ALA A 261 12.22 4.16 -23.24
CA ALA A 261 13.28 5.05 -23.75
C ALA A 261 14.63 4.85 -23.04
N LEU A 262 14.61 4.45 -21.76
CA LEU A 262 15.82 4.27 -20.95
C LEU A 262 16.35 2.85 -20.95
N ALA A 263 15.47 1.88 -20.75
CA ALA A 263 15.86 0.50 -20.49
C ALA A 263 15.62 -0.42 -21.71
N GLY A 264 14.90 0.08 -22.73
CA GLY A 264 14.45 -0.70 -23.87
C GLY A 264 13.25 -1.61 -23.54
N GLU A 265 12.57 -2.09 -24.57
CA GLU A 265 11.35 -2.90 -24.41
C GLU A 265 11.61 -4.21 -23.64
N GLY A 266 12.82 -4.79 -23.74
CA GLY A 266 13.21 -6.00 -23.02
C GLY A 266 13.31 -5.84 -21.50
N ARG A 267 13.30 -4.60 -20.99
CA ARG A 267 13.36 -4.25 -19.56
C ARG A 267 12.05 -3.63 -19.05
N LEU A 268 10.96 -3.76 -19.81
CA LEU A 268 9.64 -3.32 -19.40
C LEU A 268 8.70 -4.52 -19.25
N VAL A 269 8.17 -4.71 -18.04
CA VAL A 269 7.10 -5.68 -17.76
C VAL A 269 5.77 -4.93 -17.70
N ARG A 270 4.88 -5.25 -18.64
CA ARG A 270 3.58 -4.57 -18.79
C ARG A 270 2.47 -5.20 -17.95
N ASP A 271 2.54 -6.50 -17.73
CA ASP A 271 1.43 -7.27 -17.15
C ASP A 271 1.95 -8.15 -16.01
N ARG A 272 2.12 -7.55 -14.83
CA ARG A 272 2.37 -8.29 -13.60
C ARG A 272 1.11 -8.36 -12.75
N ALA A 273 0.80 -9.55 -12.22
CA ALA A 273 -0.26 -9.72 -11.26
C ALA A 273 -0.12 -8.75 -10.06
N PRO A 274 -1.23 -8.22 -9.54
CA PRO A 274 -1.21 -7.34 -8.38
C PRO A 274 -0.69 -8.04 -7.12
N THR A 275 -0.28 -7.24 -6.15
CA THR A 275 0.06 -7.71 -4.80
C THR A 275 -1.10 -7.49 -3.83
N MET A 276 -1.19 -8.36 -2.82
CA MET A 276 -2.16 -8.20 -1.72
C MET A 276 -1.66 -7.27 -0.59
N GLY A 277 -0.49 -6.66 -0.76
CA GLY A 277 -0.01 -5.56 0.07
C GLY A 277 -0.78 -4.27 -0.21
N GLY A 278 -0.95 -3.45 0.83
CA GLY A 278 -1.48 -2.08 0.70
C GLY A 278 -0.40 -1.10 0.22
N GLU A 279 -0.83 0.08 -0.20
CA GLU A 279 0.04 1.23 -0.50
C GLU A 279 -0.82 2.50 -0.45
N ASP A 280 -0.39 3.50 0.31
CA ASP A 280 -1.20 4.70 0.55
C ASP A 280 -1.11 5.75 -0.58
N PHE A 281 -0.21 5.58 -1.56
CA PHE A 281 -0.25 6.31 -2.84
C PHE A 281 -1.63 6.23 -3.52
N SER A 282 -2.41 5.18 -3.22
CA SER A 282 -3.80 5.02 -3.62
C SER A 282 -4.68 6.24 -3.31
N TYR A 283 -4.44 6.96 -2.20
CA TYR A 283 -5.19 8.18 -1.88
C TYR A 283 -4.92 9.32 -2.87
N MET A 284 -3.66 9.44 -3.33
CA MET A 284 -3.30 10.41 -4.34
C MET A 284 -3.88 10.04 -5.71
N ALA A 285 -3.74 8.76 -6.10
CA ALA A 285 -4.25 8.23 -7.36
C ALA A 285 -5.78 8.23 -7.48
N ASN A 286 -6.50 8.25 -6.34
CA ASN A 286 -7.95 8.44 -6.32
C ASN A 286 -8.39 9.91 -6.51
N THR A 287 -7.47 10.86 -6.33
CA THR A 287 -7.76 12.29 -6.44
C THR A 287 -7.41 12.82 -7.84
N VAL A 288 -6.28 12.40 -8.39
CA VAL A 288 -5.83 12.74 -9.75
C VAL A 288 -5.33 11.47 -10.47
N PRO A 289 -5.39 11.40 -11.81
CA PRO A 289 -4.92 10.23 -12.56
C PRO A 289 -3.49 9.80 -12.16
N GLY A 290 -3.36 8.57 -11.66
CA GLY A 290 -2.12 8.07 -11.08
C GLY A 290 -1.46 6.93 -11.85
N CYS A 291 -0.14 6.79 -11.71
CA CYS A 291 0.60 5.57 -12.05
C CYS A 291 1.68 5.27 -11.00
N PHE A 292 1.59 4.09 -10.39
CA PHE A 292 2.56 3.54 -9.46
C PHE A 292 3.44 2.51 -10.18
N ILE A 293 4.74 2.78 -10.17
CA ILE A 293 5.77 2.05 -10.90
C ILE A 293 6.58 1.20 -9.93
N ARG A 294 7.03 0.04 -10.40
CA ARG A 294 7.97 -0.80 -9.66
C ARG A 294 9.31 -0.84 -10.39
N LEU A 295 10.40 -0.51 -9.70
CA LEU A 295 11.75 -0.58 -10.23
C LEU A 295 12.48 -1.79 -9.64
N GLY A 296 12.78 -2.78 -10.47
CA GLY A 296 13.51 -3.96 -10.05
C GLY A 296 14.87 -3.60 -9.47
N GLN A 297 15.24 -4.31 -8.41
CA GLN A 297 16.49 -4.09 -7.67
C GLN A 297 17.32 -5.37 -7.46
N VAL A 298 16.82 -6.53 -7.91
CA VAL A 298 17.50 -7.82 -7.68
C VAL A 298 18.76 -7.90 -8.53
N ASP A 299 19.87 -8.14 -7.86
CA ASP A 299 21.18 -8.43 -8.45
C ASP A 299 21.68 -9.77 -7.89
N PRO A 300 21.81 -10.82 -8.73
CA PRO A 300 22.26 -12.14 -8.31
C PRO A 300 23.66 -12.18 -7.69
N SER A 301 24.48 -11.14 -7.90
CA SER A 301 25.82 -11.03 -7.30
C SER A 301 25.79 -10.55 -5.85
N ARG A 302 24.62 -10.19 -5.34
CA ARG A 302 24.41 -9.60 -4.01
C ARG A 302 23.48 -10.49 -3.19
N GLU A 303 23.71 -10.55 -1.88
CA GLU A 303 22.69 -11.09 -0.97
C GLU A 303 21.51 -10.10 -0.98
N SER A 304 20.30 -10.61 -1.23
CA SER A 304 19.10 -9.79 -1.32
C SER A 304 18.04 -10.34 -0.38
N PHE A 305 17.50 -9.47 0.45
CA PHE A 305 16.36 -9.77 1.31
C PHE A 305 15.13 -9.03 0.80
N SER A 306 13.96 -9.59 1.07
CA SER A 306 12.70 -8.89 0.81
C SER A 306 12.56 -7.68 1.73
N THR A 307 11.71 -6.74 1.32
CA THR A 307 11.36 -5.61 2.17
C THR A 307 10.80 -6.09 3.53
N HIS A 308 10.97 -5.28 4.57
CA HIS A 308 10.62 -5.54 5.97
C HIS A 308 11.50 -6.63 6.64
N HIS A 309 12.56 -7.09 5.98
CA HIS A 309 13.53 -7.99 6.59
C HIS A 309 14.60 -7.21 7.38
N PRO A 310 15.02 -7.66 8.58
CA PRO A 310 16.04 -6.96 9.40
C PRO A 310 17.44 -6.82 8.78
N ARG A 311 17.71 -7.61 7.74
CA ARG A 311 18.94 -7.56 6.91
C ARG A 311 18.72 -6.93 5.53
N TYR A 312 17.55 -6.33 5.29
CA TYR A 312 17.26 -5.65 4.04
C TYR A 312 18.33 -4.59 3.71
N ASP A 313 18.80 -4.60 2.47
CA ASP A 313 19.77 -3.65 1.91
C ASP A 313 19.23 -3.18 0.56
N PHE A 314 19.08 -1.86 0.39
CA PHE A 314 18.64 -1.27 -0.86
C PHE A 314 19.73 -1.42 -1.93
N ASN A 315 19.34 -1.66 -3.19
CA ASN A 315 20.32 -1.73 -4.26
C ASN A 315 20.69 -0.35 -4.80
N ASP A 316 21.71 0.29 -4.23
CA ASP A 316 22.17 1.62 -4.69
C ASP A 316 22.51 1.70 -6.19
N ALA A 317 22.84 0.57 -6.84
CA ALA A 317 23.10 0.52 -8.27
C ALA A 317 21.86 0.89 -9.13
N ILE A 318 20.64 0.86 -8.57
CA ILE A 318 19.43 1.27 -9.27
C ILE A 318 19.08 2.75 -9.13
N LEU A 319 19.79 3.51 -8.27
CA LEU A 319 19.56 4.94 -8.11
C LEU A 319 19.66 5.71 -9.44
N PRO A 320 20.69 5.49 -10.29
CA PRO A 320 20.77 6.18 -11.58
C PRO A 320 19.58 5.88 -12.50
N SER A 321 19.08 4.65 -12.50
CA SER A 321 17.92 4.24 -13.31
C SER A 321 16.64 4.94 -12.86
N GLY A 322 16.40 5.03 -11.55
CA GLY A 322 15.23 5.75 -11.03
C GLY A 322 15.31 7.27 -11.25
N ILE A 323 16.49 7.87 -11.07
CA ILE A 323 16.72 9.29 -11.38
C ILE A 323 16.46 9.56 -12.86
N ALA A 324 17.04 8.75 -13.75
CA ALA A 324 16.88 8.89 -15.19
C ALA A 324 15.41 8.70 -15.61
N PHE A 325 14.70 7.77 -14.98
CA PHE A 325 13.26 7.56 -15.23
C PHE A 325 12.45 8.81 -14.90
N TRP A 326 12.65 9.41 -13.73
CA TRP A 326 11.94 10.64 -13.36
C TRP A 326 12.23 11.78 -14.32
N ALA A 327 13.50 11.96 -14.69
CA ALA A 327 13.90 12.98 -15.67
C ALA A 327 13.24 12.73 -17.03
N SER A 328 13.33 11.51 -17.56
CA SER A 328 12.76 11.14 -18.86
C SER A 328 11.24 11.29 -18.89
N LEU A 329 10.56 10.91 -17.82
CA LEU A 329 9.11 11.09 -17.69
C LEU A 329 8.73 12.57 -17.76
N VAL A 330 9.42 13.43 -17.01
CA VAL A 330 9.17 14.88 -17.00
C VAL A 330 9.45 15.50 -18.36
N GLU A 331 10.59 15.21 -18.97
CA GLU A 331 11.01 15.82 -20.24
C GLU A 331 10.13 15.39 -21.41
N GLN A 332 9.55 14.19 -21.36
CA GLN A 332 8.58 13.73 -22.36
C GLN A 332 7.18 14.30 -22.11
N GLU A 333 6.70 14.25 -20.86
CA GLU A 333 5.33 14.66 -20.53
C GLU A 333 5.15 16.18 -20.57
N LEU A 334 6.19 16.92 -20.20
CA LEU A 334 6.25 18.37 -20.24
C LEU A 334 7.22 18.85 -21.33
N ALA A 335 7.30 18.12 -22.46
CA ALA A 335 8.15 18.52 -23.58
C ALA A 335 7.82 19.95 -24.06
N LYS A 336 8.86 20.69 -24.43
CA LYS A 336 8.73 22.02 -25.07
C LYS A 336 8.12 21.83 -26.46
N GLU A 337 7.18 22.70 -26.81
CA GLU A 337 6.67 22.79 -28.20
C GLU A 337 7.72 23.34 -29.17
#